data_AF-A0A7S2ZTP7-F1
#
_entry.id   AF-A0A7S2ZTP7-F1
#
_cell.length_a   1.000
_cell.length_b   1.000
_cell.length_c   1.000
_cell.angle_alpha   90.00
_cell.angle_beta   90.00
_cell.angle_gamma   90.00
#
_symmetry.space_group_name_H-M   'P 1'
#
loop_
_entity.id
_entity.type
_entity.pdbx_description
1 polymer ?
#
loop_
_entity_poly.entity_id
_entity_poly.type
_entity_poly.pdbx_seq_one_letter_code
_entity_poly.pdbx_strand_id
1 'polypeptide(L)'
;MSFQSGRPAPKRLARIVVLGDSRGNAVTGAEKQALSLASGIQRLSRTKKVPLELVRPLPEKELACLLFRGLALKYLLLSRSRPVGEIESTVRFIRNVEYLKGRKLPNLRMYGNDLVLLVNAGGASAGLAVALKDVFKDSMFLINTLHPRFAEQKFDLIVSPEHDCVRYPKRENWIRTLGAINEAPLYHHRLKNTDLPKELPSPRVLVAIGGHSSRSYISWSRYTAKLNKFVDSIGRIARGGSVLVTTSRRTPRTLVRSIKKKLEERIGADSLLFIDGSGEGSSQDPATNDYHKFLATSSVAVVTSDSSNMISEAISSPGIERVYVFELFPVRSERLMQFVNSLVEKRYVNLLPGKDEELCNAYDKPNSPDELQRCIEVCKTRFEQRGIRIERTLHAGQYIL
;
A
#
# COMPACT_ATOMS: atom_id res chain seq x y z
N MET A 1 8.62 10.22 54.73
CA MET A 1 8.36 9.23 53.65
C MET A 1 8.18 9.99 52.34
N SER A 2 9.22 10.03 51.50
CA SER A 2 9.18 10.67 50.19
C SER A 2 8.37 9.81 49.22
N PHE A 3 7.22 10.29 48.77
CA PHE A 3 6.52 9.73 47.61
C PHE A 3 7.38 9.96 46.37
N GLN A 4 8.24 8.99 46.05
CA GLN A 4 8.73 8.88 44.68
C GLN A 4 7.52 8.47 43.83
N SER A 5 6.94 9.42 43.10
CA SER A 5 6.01 9.15 42.02
C SER A 5 6.77 8.38 40.94
N GLY A 6 6.83 7.06 41.07
CA GLY A 6 7.46 6.19 40.08
C GLY A 6 6.79 6.43 38.74
N ARG A 7 7.56 6.86 37.73
CA ARG A 7 7.07 6.92 36.35
C ARG A 7 6.48 5.54 36.00
N PRO A 8 5.28 5.45 35.42
CA PRO A 8 4.72 4.17 35.03
C PRO A 8 5.71 3.45 34.13
N ALA A 9 5.90 2.16 34.38
CA ALA A 9 6.83 1.34 33.63
C ALA A 9 6.50 1.44 32.12
N PRO A 10 7.52 1.51 31.25
CA PRO A 10 7.32 1.72 29.83
C PRO A 10 6.53 0.56 29.24
N LYS A 11 5.64 0.88 28.30
CA LYS A 11 4.82 -0.11 27.62
C LYS A 11 5.67 -0.92 26.65
N ARG A 12 5.40 -2.21 26.50
CA ARG A 12 6.10 -3.12 25.61
C ARG A 12 5.22 -3.44 24.41
N LEU A 13 5.74 -3.29 23.20
CA LEU A 13 5.01 -3.72 22.01
C LEU A 13 4.93 -5.26 21.97
N ALA A 14 3.74 -5.79 22.25
CA ALA A 14 3.53 -7.23 22.41
C ALA A 14 2.97 -7.91 21.15
N ARG A 15 2.21 -7.18 20.33
CA ARG A 15 1.60 -7.71 19.10
C ARG A 15 1.35 -6.61 18.09
N ILE A 16 1.45 -6.95 16.81
CA ILE A 16 1.03 -6.11 15.68
C ILE A 16 -0.11 -6.82 14.96
N VAL A 17 -1.20 -6.10 14.73
CA VAL A 17 -2.36 -6.58 14.00
C VAL A 17 -2.60 -5.65 12.83
N VAL A 18 -2.71 -6.19 11.63
CA VAL A 18 -3.16 -5.47 10.44
C VAL A 18 -4.64 -5.76 10.23
N LEU A 19 -5.47 -4.72 10.28
CA LEU A 19 -6.90 -4.84 10.00
C LEU A 19 -7.14 -4.53 8.51
N GLY A 20 -7.41 -5.56 7.73
CA GLY A 20 -7.64 -5.47 6.29
C GLY A 20 -9.05 -5.06 5.89
N ASP A 21 -9.22 -4.70 4.62
CA ASP A 21 -10.50 -4.27 4.04
C ASP A 21 -10.99 -5.19 2.91
N SER A 22 -10.24 -6.25 2.57
CA SER A 22 -10.58 -7.15 1.47
C SER A 22 -11.62 -8.20 1.87
N ARG A 23 -12.53 -8.51 0.93
CA ARG A 23 -13.57 -9.54 1.06
C ARG A 23 -13.15 -10.92 0.54
N GLY A 24 -11.86 -11.14 0.27
CA GLY A 24 -11.36 -12.38 -0.32
C GLY A 24 -9.85 -12.55 -0.10
N ASN A 25 -9.25 -13.59 -0.69
CA ASN A 25 -7.85 -13.94 -0.39
C ASN A 25 -6.82 -12.93 -0.89
N ALA A 26 -7.17 -12.12 -1.90
CA ALA A 26 -6.25 -11.19 -2.53
C ALA A 26 -6.09 -9.88 -1.75
N VAL A 27 -4.84 -9.50 -1.50
CA VAL A 27 -4.46 -8.30 -0.77
C VAL A 27 -4.76 -7.04 -1.59
N THR A 28 -5.47 -6.07 -1.01
CA THR A 28 -5.77 -4.77 -1.66
C THR A 28 -4.58 -3.83 -1.59
N GLY A 29 -4.61 -2.74 -2.36
CA GLY A 29 -3.59 -1.70 -2.28
C GLY A 29 -3.49 -1.02 -0.91
N ALA A 30 -4.58 -0.96 -0.15
CA ALA A 30 -4.61 -0.45 1.21
C ALA A 30 -4.00 -1.46 2.20
N GLU A 31 -4.34 -2.74 2.06
CA GLU A 31 -3.76 -3.81 2.87
C GLU A 31 -2.25 -3.94 2.65
N LYS A 32 -1.78 -3.84 1.39
CA LYS A 32 -0.33 -3.83 1.08
C LYS A 32 0.40 -2.74 1.87
N GLN A 33 -0.11 -1.50 1.85
CA GLN A 33 0.47 -0.39 2.59
C GLN A 33 0.49 -0.65 4.11
N ALA A 34 -0.61 -1.15 4.66
CA ALA A 34 -0.69 -1.47 6.08
C ALA A 34 0.28 -2.58 6.48
N LEU A 35 0.41 -3.63 5.67
CA LEU A 35 1.36 -4.73 5.86
C LEU A 35 2.81 -4.26 5.76
N SER A 36 3.15 -3.44 4.76
CA SER A 36 4.51 -2.89 4.62
C SER A 36 4.91 -2.06 5.84
N LEU A 37 4.02 -1.17 6.32
CA LEU A 37 4.27 -0.38 7.52
C LEU A 37 4.40 -1.26 8.77
N ALA A 38 3.48 -2.21 8.95
CA ALA A 38 3.48 -3.12 10.08
C ALA A 38 4.73 -4.02 10.11
N SER A 39 5.15 -4.56 8.96
CA SER A 39 6.37 -5.35 8.82
C SER A 39 7.62 -4.51 9.07
N GLY A 40 7.65 -3.28 8.55
CA GLY A 40 8.73 -2.33 8.82
C GLY A 40 8.88 -2.01 10.31
N ILE A 41 7.77 -1.77 11.01
CA ILE A 41 7.76 -1.56 12.47
C ILE A 41 8.18 -2.86 13.20
N GLN A 42 7.73 -4.02 12.76
CA GLN A 42 8.11 -5.32 13.34
C GLN A 42 9.64 -5.52 13.31
N ARG A 43 10.30 -5.15 12.20
CA ARG A 43 11.76 -5.25 12.02
C ARG A 43 12.56 -4.36 12.97
N LEU A 44 11.94 -3.35 13.59
CA LEU A 44 12.58 -2.55 14.64
C LEU A 44 12.86 -3.38 15.91
N SER A 45 12.13 -4.49 16.12
CA SER A 45 12.33 -5.42 17.24
C SER A 45 13.35 -6.49 16.86
N ARG A 46 14.61 -6.33 17.30
CA ARG A 46 15.73 -7.20 16.91
C ARG A 46 15.85 -8.50 17.73
N THR A 47 15.32 -8.53 18.95
CA THR A 47 15.60 -9.59 19.94
C THR A 47 14.46 -10.59 20.13
N LYS A 48 13.21 -10.13 20.07
CA LYS A 48 12.02 -10.97 20.11
C LYS A 48 11.13 -10.66 18.91
N LYS A 49 10.72 -11.72 18.20
CA LYS A 49 9.78 -11.61 17.09
C LYS A 49 8.41 -11.23 17.65
N VAL A 50 8.07 -9.95 17.60
CA VAL A 50 6.72 -9.48 17.91
C VAL A 50 5.76 -10.12 16.89
N PRO A 51 4.74 -10.88 17.30
CA PRO A 51 3.80 -11.49 16.36
C PRO A 51 3.11 -10.44 15.49
N LEU A 52 3.00 -10.71 14.19
CA LEU A 52 2.30 -9.90 13.19
C LEU A 52 1.23 -10.76 12.52
N GLU A 53 -0.02 -10.29 12.56
CA GLU A 53 -1.19 -11.00 12.04
C GLU A 53 -2.02 -10.10 11.13
N LEU A 54 -2.48 -10.63 9.99
CA LEU A 54 -3.47 -9.98 9.13
C LEU A 54 -4.87 -10.51 9.46
N VAL A 55 -5.79 -9.60 9.77
CA VAL A 55 -7.16 -9.84 10.23
C VAL A 55 -8.11 -9.19 9.23
N ARG A 56 -9.00 -9.97 8.61
CA ARG A 56 -10.00 -9.47 7.65
C ARG A 56 -11.43 -9.57 8.18
N PRO A 57 -12.32 -8.61 7.85
CA PRO A 57 -13.75 -8.68 8.12
C PRO A 57 -14.52 -9.63 7.17
N LEU A 58 -15.43 -10.46 7.69
CA LEU A 58 -16.39 -11.39 7.05
C LEU A 58 -17.51 -10.63 6.31
N PRO A 59 -18.51 -11.32 5.70
CA PRO A 59 -19.69 -10.71 5.09
C PRO A 59 -20.74 -10.12 6.06
N GLU A 60 -21.57 -9.22 5.53
CA GLU A 60 -22.51 -8.33 6.25
C GLU A 60 -23.69 -9.05 6.94
N LYS A 61 -24.12 -10.20 6.39
CA LYS A 61 -25.27 -10.96 6.91
C LYS A 61 -25.00 -11.62 8.26
N GLU A 62 -23.78 -12.07 8.48
CA GLU A 62 -23.41 -12.71 9.73
C GLU A 62 -23.31 -11.62 10.83
N LEU A 63 -22.78 -10.43 10.48
CA LEU A 63 -22.56 -9.29 11.40
C LEU A 63 -23.83 -8.78 12.06
N ALA A 64 -24.96 -8.85 11.36
CA ALA A 64 -26.27 -8.50 11.90
C ALA A 64 -26.69 -9.39 13.10
N CYS A 65 -26.26 -10.65 13.15
CA CYS A 65 -26.53 -11.56 14.27
C CYS A 65 -25.67 -11.26 15.51
N LEU A 66 -24.44 -10.77 15.35
CA LEU A 66 -23.54 -10.43 16.46
C LEU A 66 -23.80 -9.03 17.08
N LEU A 67 -24.41 -8.13 16.32
CA LEU A 67 -24.60 -6.72 16.70
C LEU A 67 -25.75 -6.45 17.70
N PHE A 68 -26.43 -7.48 18.21
CA PHE A 68 -27.49 -7.36 19.23
C PHE A 68 -27.00 -6.88 20.62
N ARG A 69 -25.71 -6.55 20.80
CA ARG A 69 -25.13 -6.04 22.07
C ARG A 69 -24.54 -4.62 22.00
N GLY A 70 -25.21 -3.72 21.27
CA GLY A 70 -25.28 -2.28 21.56
C GLY A 70 -24.09 -1.37 21.21
N LEU A 71 -22.83 -1.77 21.42
CA LEU A 71 -21.69 -0.84 21.28
C LEU A 71 -21.19 -0.64 19.84
N ALA A 72 -21.17 -1.70 19.03
CA ALA A 72 -20.70 -1.64 17.64
C ALA A 72 -21.75 -1.06 16.69
N LEU A 73 -23.05 -1.17 17.02
CA LEU A 73 -24.15 -0.60 16.24
C LEU A 73 -24.07 0.94 16.18
N LYS A 74 -23.71 1.58 17.30
CA LYS A 74 -23.61 3.05 17.40
C LYS A 74 -22.57 3.65 16.44
N TYR A 75 -21.41 3.01 16.29
CA TYR A 75 -20.34 3.51 15.43
C TYR A 75 -20.48 3.10 13.96
N LEU A 76 -21.09 1.93 13.68
CA LEU A 76 -21.46 1.56 12.31
C LEU A 76 -22.48 2.56 11.73
N LEU A 77 -23.52 2.90 12.51
CA LEU A 77 -24.57 3.83 12.12
C LEU A 77 -24.08 5.28 11.90
N LEU A 78 -23.07 5.72 12.67
CA LEU A 78 -22.53 7.08 12.57
C LEU A 78 -21.52 7.28 11.42
N SER A 79 -20.97 6.20 10.87
CA SER A 79 -19.84 6.29 9.93
C SER A 79 -20.22 6.69 8.49
N ARG A 80 -21.49 6.66 8.07
CA ARG A 80 -21.93 6.72 6.65
C ARG A 80 -21.15 5.77 5.71
N SER A 81 -20.34 4.89 6.25
CA SER A 81 -19.59 3.84 5.58
C SER A 81 -20.51 2.64 5.44
N ARG A 82 -20.50 2.01 4.26
CA ARG A 82 -21.29 0.80 4.03
C ARG A 82 -20.93 -0.27 5.08
N PRO A 83 -21.91 -1.02 5.61
CA PRO A 83 -21.68 -1.91 6.74
C PRO A 83 -20.64 -2.97 6.38
N VAL A 84 -19.58 -3.03 7.18
CA VAL A 84 -18.46 -3.97 6.98
C VAL A 84 -18.72 -5.19 7.84
N GLY A 85 -18.85 -6.36 7.21
CA GLY A 85 -19.13 -7.65 7.86
C GLY A 85 -17.97 -8.22 8.71
N GLU A 86 -18.14 -9.42 9.28
CA GLU A 86 -17.54 -9.83 10.58
C GLU A 86 -16.06 -10.25 10.66
N ILE A 87 -15.24 -9.57 11.43
CA ILE A 87 -14.83 -10.04 12.76
C ILE A 87 -14.80 -11.59 13.09
N GLU A 88 -14.44 -12.56 12.24
CA GLU A 88 -14.09 -13.94 12.74
C GLU A 88 -12.69 -13.96 13.35
N SER A 89 -11.81 -13.15 12.79
CA SER A 89 -10.44 -12.91 13.26
C SER A 89 -10.41 -11.95 14.45
N THR A 90 -11.35 -10.99 14.52
CA THR A 90 -11.61 -10.21 15.74
C THR A 90 -12.36 -11.03 16.79
N VAL A 91 -13.22 -12.00 16.42
CA VAL A 91 -13.80 -12.99 17.33
C VAL A 91 -12.77 -14.04 17.76
N ARG A 92 -11.71 -14.36 17.01
CA ARG A 92 -10.56 -15.14 17.50
C ARG A 92 -9.65 -14.34 18.42
N PHE A 93 -9.43 -13.06 18.13
CA PHE A 93 -8.75 -12.13 19.03
C PHE A 93 -9.53 -11.94 20.34
N ILE A 94 -10.87 -11.88 20.27
CA ILE A 94 -11.78 -11.83 21.42
C ILE A 94 -12.04 -13.22 22.03
N ARG A 95 -11.98 -14.35 21.31
CA ARG A 95 -12.19 -15.73 21.83
C ARG A 95 -10.95 -16.35 22.44
N ASN A 96 -9.75 -15.91 22.05
CA ASN A 96 -8.55 -16.16 22.84
C ASN A 96 -8.55 -15.35 24.16
N VAL A 97 -9.57 -14.50 24.37
CA VAL A 97 -10.13 -14.24 25.71
C VAL A 97 -11.13 -15.36 26.00
N GLU A 98 -10.62 -16.55 26.29
CA GLU A 98 -11.41 -17.74 26.59
C GLU A 98 -12.02 -17.67 28.01
N TYR A 99 -12.61 -16.51 28.35
CA TYR A 99 -13.07 -16.20 29.70
C TYR A 99 -14.40 -15.45 29.77
N LEU A 100 -15.22 -15.48 28.70
CA LEU A 100 -16.47 -14.71 28.65
C LEU A 100 -17.73 -15.55 28.47
N LYS A 101 -17.67 -16.86 28.73
CA LYS A 101 -18.84 -17.73 28.92
C LYS A 101 -19.14 -17.98 30.41
N GLY A 102 -19.42 -16.92 31.16
CA GLY A 102 -20.04 -17.04 32.49
C GLY A 102 -19.17 -16.73 33.71
N ARG A 103 -17.95 -16.23 33.52
CA ARG A 103 -17.21 -15.53 34.58
C ARG A 103 -17.26 -14.03 34.29
N LYS A 104 -17.51 -13.21 35.32
CA LYS A 104 -17.43 -11.73 35.26
C LYS A 104 -16.27 -11.34 34.33
N LEU A 105 -16.49 -10.42 33.38
CA LEU A 105 -15.41 -9.77 32.60
C LEU A 105 -14.24 -9.57 33.58
N PRO A 106 -13.18 -10.40 33.50
CA PRO A 106 -12.09 -10.26 34.44
C PRO A 106 -11.57 -8.86 34.18
N ASN A 107 -11.37 -8.09 35.25
CA ASN A 107 -10.81 -6.75 35.22
C ASN A 107 -9.94 -6.55 33.97
N LEU A 108 -10.25 -5.56 33.14
CA LEU A 108 -9.51 -5.14 31.93
C LEU A 108 -8.07 -4.64 32.26
N ARG A 109 -7.40 -5.26 33.23
CA ARG A 109 -5.95 -5.32 33.45
C ARG A 109 -5.24 -6.17 32.37
N MET A 110 -5.84 -6.36 31.19
CA MET A 110 -5.55 -7.46 30.27
C MET A 110 -4.22 -7.40 29.52
N TYR A 111 -3.34 -6.44 29.82
CA TYR A 111 -1.99 -6.43 29.27
C TYR A 111 -0.92 -5.94 30.25
N GLY A 112 -1.24 -5.51 31.48
CA GLY A 112 -0.22 -4.85 32.32
C GLY A 112 0.45 -3.71 31.55
N ASN A 113 1.74 -3.87 31.22
CA ASN A 113 2.51 -2.93 30.37
C ASN A 113 2.52 -3.28 28.88
N ASP A 114 1.86 -4.33 28.42
CA ASP A 114 1.86 -4.74 27.01
C ASP A 114 0.93 -3.86 26.16
N LEU A 115 1.32 -3.65 24.90
CA LEU A 115 0.64 -2.81 23.93
C LEU A 115 0.40 -3.58 22.63
N VAL A 116 -0.81 -3.44 22.07
CA VAL A 116 -1.16 -3.91 20.73
C VAL A 116 -1.06 -2.75 19.73
N LEU A 117 -0.26 -2.91 18.67
CA LEU A 117 -0.30 -2.02 17.52
C LEU A 117 -1.36 -2.51 16.53
N LEU A 118 -2.37 -1.69 16.26
CA LEU A 118 -3.33 -1.94 15.19
C LEU A 118 -3.01 -1.03 14.00
N VAL A 119 -2.70 -1.61 12.84
CA VAL A 119 -2.53 -0.89 11.58
C VAL A 119 -3.74 -1.17 10.70
N ASN A 120 -4.65 -0.21 10.58
CA ASN A 120 -5.86 -0.33 9.80
C ASN A 120 -5.63 0.06 8.33
N ALA A 121 -6.15 -0.75 7.41
CA ALA A 121 -6.09 -0.51 5.96
C ALA A 121 -7.30 0.32 5.50
N GLY A 122 -7.07 1.57 5.10
CA GLY A 122 -8.08 2.38 4.43
C GLY A 122 -9.18 2.93 5.34
N GLY A 123 -10.25 3.43 4.72
CA GLY A 123 -11.39 4.03 5.43
C GLY A 123 -12.56 3.09 5.69
N ALA A 124 -12.63 1.94 5.01
CA ALA A 124 -13.78 1.04 5.11
C ALA A 124 -13.93 0.45 6.53
N SER A 125 -12.83 -0.01 7.11
CA SER A 125 -12.75 -0.59 8.45
C SER A 125 -12.46 0.43 9.56
N ALA A 126 -12.39 1.73 9.24
CA ALA A 126 -12.02 2.78 10.20
C ALA A 126 -12.96 2.83 11.42
N GLY A 127 -14.27 2.62 11.22
CA GLY A 127 -15.25 2.58 12.32
C GLY A 127 -14.98 1.45 13.31
N LEU A 128 -14.62 0.26 12.82
CA LEU A 128 -14.25 -0.89 13.65
C LEU A 128 -12.93 -0.62 14.39
N ALA A 129 -11.93 -0.07 13.71
CA ALA A 129 -10.64 0.26 14.31
C ALA A 129 -10.80 1.24 15.49
N VAL A 130 -11.65 2.26 15.34
CA VAL A 130 -11.99 3.22 16.40
C VAL A 130 -12.76 2.56 17.55
N ALA A 131 -13.71 1.67 17.26
CA ALA A 131 -14.42 0.94 18.30
C ALA A 131 -13.46 0.07 19.14
N LEU A 132 -12.50 -0.60 18.48
CA LEU A 132 -11.44 -1.35 19.18
C LEU A 132 -10.56 -0.42 20.02
N LYS A 133 -10.20 0.77 19.51
CA LYS A 133 -9.45 1.77 20.28
C LYS A 133 -10.19 2.21 21.54
N ASP A 134 -11.50 2.39 21.48
CA ASP A 134 -12.31 2.77 22.65
C ASP A 134 -12.39 1.63 23.69
N VAL A 135 -12.35 0.36 23.26
CA VAL A 135 -12.33 -0.81 24.15
C VAL A 135 -10.96 -1.01 24.80
N PHE A 136 -9.88 -0.98 24.02
CA PHE A 136 -8.51 -1.26 24.49
C PHE A 136 -7.79 -0.03 25.05
N LYS A 137 -8.31 1.18 24.78
CA LYS A 137 -7.81 2.47 25.26
C LYS A 137 -6.30 2.60 25.11
N ASP A 138 -5.60 2.76 26.23
CA ASP A 138 -4.16 3.01 26.26
C ASP A 138 -3.34 1.74 25.99
N SER A 139 -3.95 0.56 25.99
CA SER A 139 -3.28 -0.72 25.64
C SER A 139 -3.23 -0.97 24.14
N MET A 140 -3.73 -0.03 23.33
CA MET A 140 -3.66 -0.10 21.87
C MET A 140 -3.05 1.18 21.29
N PHE A 141 -2.18 1.05 20.30
CA PHE A 141 -1.76 2.15 19.43
C PHE A 141 -2.36 1.94 18.05
N LEU A 142 -3.11 2.93 17.55
CA LEU A 142 -3.90 2.83 16.34
C LEU A 142 -3.31 3.69 15.22
N ILE A 143 -2.91 3.03 14.13
CA ILE A 143 -2.46 3.67 12.88
C ILE A 143 -3.48 3.39 11.78
N ASN A 144 -3.80 4.38 10.95
CA ASN A 144 -4.53 4.17 9.69
C ASN A 144 -3.62 4.40 8.49
N THR A 145 -3.59 3.49 7.52
CA THR A 145 -3.06 3.79 6.18
C THR A 145 -4.18 4.28 5.27
N LEU A 146 -3.86 5.25 4.40
CA LEU A 146 -4.82 6.09 3.69
C LEU A 146 -5.73 6.91 4.63
N HIS A 147 -6.50 7.81 4.04
CA HIS A 147 -7.39 8.67 4.80
C HIS A 147 -8.58 7.89 5.39
N PRO A 148 -8.81 7.91 6.72
CA PRO A 148 -9.89 7.14 7.35
C PRO A 148 -11.28 7.71 7.05
N ARG A 149 -11.40 9.02 6.82
CA ARG A 149 -12.66 9.77 6.55
C ARG A 149 -13.68 9.67 7.69
N PHE A 150 -13.24 9.22 8.85
CA PHE A 150 -14.06 8.97 10.02
C PHE A 150 -13.20 9.16 11.28
N ALA A 151 -13.72 9.90 12.26
CA ALA A 151 -13.15 10.06 13.60
C ALA A 151 -11.61 10.19 13.66
N GLU A 152 -11.03 11.02 12.76
CA GLU A 152 -9.58 11.17 12.57
C GLU A 152 -8.79 11.42 13.87
N GLN A 153 -9.40 12.10 14.84
CA GLN A 153 -8.84 12.41 16.15
C GLN A 153 -8.68 11.20 17.08
N LYS A 154 -9.34 10.07 16.77
CA LYS A 154 -9.25 8.81 17.53
C LYS A 154 -8.05 7.97 17.10
N PHE A 155 -7.43 8.29 15.97
CA PHE A 155 -6.23 7.62 15.49
C PHE A 155 -5.00 8.24 16.13
N ASP A 156 -4.09 7.40 16.59
CA ASP A 156 -2.81 7.86 17.13
C ASP A 156 -1.90 8.36 16.00
N LEU A 157 -1.96 7.71 14.83
CA LEU A 157 -1.37 8.19 13.58
C LEU A 157 -2.24 7.88 12.36
N ILE A 158 -2.17 8.74 11.37
CA ILE A 158 -2.72 8.55 10.03
C ILE A 158 -1.56 8.70 9.04
N VAL A 159 -1.36 7.71 8.18
CA VAL A 159 -0.40 7.74 7.07
C VAL A 159 -1.19 7.80 5.79
N SER A 160 -1.23 8.97 5.12
CA SER A 160 -2.04 9.12 3.90
C SER A 160 -1.31 9.94 2.84
N PRO A 161 -1.45 9.57 1.55
CA PRO A 161 -0.97 10.38 0.45
C PRO A 161 -1.60 11.77 0.44
N GLU A 162 -0.84 12.81 0.09
CA GLU A 162 -1.29 14.22 0.07
C GLU A 162 -2.59 14.41 -0.73
N HIS A 163 -2.70 13.72 -1.88
CA HIS A 163 -3.85 13.82 -2.78
C HIS A 163 -5.16 13.26 -2.21
N ASP A 164 -5.10 12.40 -1.18
CA ASP A 164 -6.30 11.93 -0.48
C ASP A 164 -6.86 12.96 0.52
N CYS A 165 -6.10 14.03 0.75
CA CYS A 165 -6.21 14.89 1.92
C CYS A 165 -6.41 16.37 1.56
N VAL A 166 -6.54 16.70 0.27
CA VAL A 166 -6.47 18.07 -0.25
C VAL A 166 -7.48 19.03 0.42
N ARG A 167 -8.62 18.50 0.87
CA ARG A 167 -9.68 19.29 1.52
C ARG A 167 -9.57 19.37 3.04
N TYR A 168 -8.54 18.78 3.63
CA TYR A 168 -8.39 18.66 5.08
C TYR A 168 -7.16 19.43 5.57
N PRO A 169 -7.26 20.18 6.68
CA PRO A 169 -6.10 20.85 7.25
C PRO A 169 -5.08 19.83 7.76
N LYS A 170 -3.80 20.20 7.74
CA LYS A 170 -2.74 19.37 8.33
C LYS A 170 -3.01 19.21 9.83
N ARG A 171 -2.88 17.98 10.33
CA ARG A 171 -3.02 17.65 11.75
C ARG A 171 -1.74 17.01 12.26
N GLU A 172 -1.52 17.11 13.56
CA GLU A 172 -0.29 16.62 14.20
C GLU A 172 -0.15 15.09 14.14
N ASN A 173 -1.27 14.37 14.22
CA ASN A 173 -1.34 12.91 14.08
C ASN A 173 -1.26 12.44 12.62
N TRP A 174 -0.92 13.33 11.67
CA TRP A 174 -0.91 13.02 10.25
C TRP A 174 0.49 13.03 9.64
N ILE A 175 0.87 11.88 9.09
CA ILE A 175 2.01 11.72 8.21
C ILE A 175 1.51 11.78 6.77
N ARG A 176 1.78 12.90 6.09
CA ARG A 176 1.48 13.07 4.66
C ARG A 176 2.62 12.50 3.83
N THR A 177 2.30 11.66 2.86
CA THR A 177 3.26 11.03 1.94
C THR A 177 3.05 11.55 0.53
N LEU A 178 4.09 11.55 -0.29
CA LEU A 178 3.98 11.93 -1.71
C LEU A 178 2.99 11.03 -2.46
N GLY A 179 3.10 9.72 -2.25
CA GLY A 179 2.27 8.68 -2.84
C GLY A 179 1.98 7.55 -1.85
N ALA A 180 1.62 6.39 -2.35
CA ALA A 180 1.45 5.19 -1.53
C ALA A 180 2.80 4.71 -0.98
N ILE A 181 2.85 4.42 0.33
CA ILE A 181 4.02 3.77 0.93
C ILE A 181 4.20 2.37 0.33
N ASN A 182 5.44 1.97 0.06
CA ASN A 182 5.72 0.73 -0.64
C ASN A 182 7.13 0.22 -0.32
N GLU A 183 7.41 -1.03 -0.67
CA GLU A 183 8.70 -1.69 -0.43
C GLU A 183 9.55 -1.78 -1.71
N ALA A 184 9.28 -0.97 -2.75
CA ALA A 184 10.05 -0.98 -4.00
C ALA A 184 11.57 -0.88 -3.79
N PRO A 185 12.10 -0.04 -2.87
CA PRO A 185 13.53 -0.04 -2.55
C PRO A 185 14.04 -1.41 -2.09
N LEU A 186 13.31 -2.08 -1.20
CA LEU A 186 13.68 -3.40 -0.69
C LEU A 186 13.63 -4.46 -1.80
N TYR A 187 12.63 -4.40 -2.68
CA TYR A 187 12.53 -5.31 -3.83
C TYR A 187 13.72 -5.12 -4.77
N HIS A 188 14.11 -3.88 -5.06
CA HIS A 188 15.29 -3.60 -5.87
C HIS A 188 16.56 -4.18 -5.25
N HIS A 189 16.82 -3.93 -3.96
CA HIS A 189 18.01 -4.47 -3.29
C HIS A 189 18.07 -6.00 -3.31
N ARG A 190 16.93 -6.68 -3.19
CA ARG A 190 16.85 -8.14 -3.17
C ARG A 190 16.86 -8.79 -4.55
N LEU A 191 16.30 -8.14 -5.56
CA LEU A 191 15.94 -8.79 -6.83
C LEU A 191 16.64 -8.20 -8.06
N LYS A 192 17.44 -7.13 -7.94
CA LYS A 192 18.10 -6.49 -9.10
C LYS A 192 19.01 -7.41 -9.91
N ASN A 193 19.53 -8.47 -9.28
CA ASN A 193 20.40 -9.47 -9.88
C ASN A 193 19.68 -10.81 -10.14
N THR A 194 18.36 -10.85 -10.01
CA THR A 194 17.58 -12.07 -10.27
C THR A 194 17.46 -12.29 -11.77
N ASP A 195 17.64 -13.54 -12.19
CA ASP A 195 17.44 -13.93 -13.58
C ASP A 195 15.96 -13.80 -13.99
N LEU A 196 15.75 -13.31 -15.21
CA LEU A 196 14.45 -13.30 -15.86
C LEU A 196 14.25 -14.61 -16.65
N PRO A 197 13.01 -15.01 -16.96
CA PRO A 197 12.73 -16.27 -17.68
C PRO A 197 13.40 -16.43 -19.05
N LYS A 198 13.96 -15.35 -19.61
CA LYS A 198 14.71 -15.34 -20.87
C LYS A 198 15.69 -14.16 -20.88
N GLU A 199 16.66 -14.21 -21.79
CA GLU A 199 17.58 -13.11 -22.04
C GLU A 199 16.83 -11.88 -22.55
N LEU A 200 16.96 -10.77 -21.81
CA LEU A 200 16.27 -9.51 -22.08
C LEU A 200 17.27 -8.37 -22.02
N PRO A 201 17.75 -7.85 -23.17
CA PRO A 201 18.73 -6.77 -23.22
C PRO A 201 18.19 -5.47 -22.62
N SER A 202 19.12 -4.66 -22.11
CA SER A 202 18.84 -3.30 -21.63
C SER A 202 18.71 -2.31 -22.80
N PRO A 203 17.95 -1.21 -22.65
CA PRO A 203 17.15 -0.86 -21.48
C PRO A 203 15.93 -1.76 -21.31
N ARG A 204 15.64 -2.15 -20.06
CA ARG A 204 14.42 -2.89 -19.73
C ARG A 204 13.36 -1.88 -19.28
N VAL A 205 12.26 -1.84 -20.03
CA VAL A 205 11.14 -0.94 -19.80
C VAL A 205 10.02 -1.69 -19.10
N LEU A 206 9.78 -1.38 -17.82
CA LEU A 206 8.58 -1.82 -17.11
C LEU A 206 7.36 -1.11 -17.69
N VAL A 207 6.35 -1.86 -18.12
CA VAL A 207 5.04 -1.33 -18.49
C VAL A 207 4.02 -1.86 -17.49
N ALA A 208 3.62 -1.01 -16.55
CA ALA A 208 2.66 -1.36 -15.50
C ALA A 208 1.29 -0.76 -15.82
N ILE A 209 0.35 -1.62 -16.22
CA ILE A 209 -0.98 -1.23 -16.63
C ILE A 209 -1.94 -1.47 -15.47
N GLY A 210 -2.52 -0.38 -14.97
CA GLY A 210 -3.62 -0.39 -14.02
C GLY A 210 -4.90 -0.96 -14.63
N GLY A 211 -6.04 -0.62 -14.05
CA GLY A 211 -7.31 -1.16 -14.53
C GLY A 211 -8.47 -0.21 -14.29
N HIS A 212 -9.54 -0.47 -15.02
CA HIS A 212 -10.68 0.44 -15.06
C HIS A 212 -11.38 0.53 -13.71
N SER A 213 -11.55 1.73 -13.15
CA SER A 213 -12.46 1.95 -12.03
C SER A 213 -13.89 2.14 -12.56
N SER A 214 -14.56 1.03 -12.91
CA SER A 214 -16.02 0.81 -13.12
C SER A 214 -16.97 1.91 -13.66
N ARG A 215 -16.54 3.08 -14.15
CA ARG A 215 -17.43 4.24 -14.38
C ARG A 215 -17.15 5.07 -15.64
N SER A 216 -16.54 4.52 -16.68
CA SER A 216 -16.55 5.22 -17.98
C SER A 216 -16.67 4.27 -19.17
N TYR A 217 -17.59 4.59 -20.06
CA TYR A 217 -17.67 4.04 -21.40
C TYR A 217 -16.81 4.95 -22.29
N ILE A 218 -15.78 4.40 -22.95
CA ILE A 218 -15.04 5.10 -24.01
C ILE A 218 -15.50 4.50 -25.33
N SER A 219 -15.67 5.31 -26.37
CA SER A 219 -15.91 4.76 -27.71
C SER A 219 -14.69 3.96 -28.17
N TRP A 220 -14.93 2.78 -28.76
CA TRP A 220 -13.87 1.90 -29.25
C TRP A 220 -12.86 2.61 -30.18
N SER A 221 -13.31 3.56 -31.00
CA SER A 221 -12.45 4.34 -31.91
C SER A 221 -11.41 5.21 -31.18
N ARG A 222 -11.82 5.98 -30.16
CA ARG A 222 -10.91 6.82 -29.36
C ARG A 222 -9.93 5.97 -28.55
N TYR A 223 -10.39 4.79 -28.14
CA TYR A 223 -9.59 3.82 -27.42
C TYR A 223 -8.46 3.24 -28.28
N THR A 224 -8.77 2.84 -29.52
CA THR A 224 -7.77 2.31 -30.47
C THR A 224 -6.67 3.34 -30.77
N ALA A 225 -7.03 4.62 -30.96
CA ALA A 225 -6.04 5.68 -31.19
C ALA A 225 -5.10 5.86 -29.98
N LYS A 226 -5.65 5.90 -28.76
CA LYS A 226 -4.84 5.97 -27.52
C LYS A 226 -3.93 4.75 -27.36
N LEU A 227 -4.45 3.54 -27.62
CA LEU A 227 -3.69 2.31 -27.56
C LEU A 227 -2.52 2.28 -28.55
N ASN A 228 -2.74 2.72 -29.79
CA ASN A 228 -1.66 2.80 -30.78
C ASN A 228 -0.57 3.77 -30.33
N LYS A 229 -0.94 4.96 -29.82
CA LYS A 229 0.02 5.92 -29.25
C LYS A 229 0.81 5.31 -28.09
N PHE A 230 0.13 4.60 -27.20
CA PHE A 230 0.77 3.94 -26.06
C PHE A 230 1.84 2.94 -26.50
N VAL A 231 1.50 2.05 -27.44
CA VAL A 231 2.43 1.05 -27.98
C VAL A 231 3.58 1.69 -28.75
N ASP A 232 3.29 2.70 -29.58
CA ASP A 232 4.31 3.43 -30.34
C ASP A 232 5.34 4.09 -29.42
N SER A 233 4.88 4.75 -28.35
CA SER A 233 5.76 5.41 -27.38
C SER A 233 6.58 4.39 -26.59
N ILE A 234 6.01 3.26 -26.17
CA ILE A 234 6.76 2.17 -25.53
C ILE A 234 7.86 1.65 -26.47
N GLY A 235 7.53 1.38 -27.73
CA GLY A 235 8.51 0.88 -28.71
C GLY A 235 9.64 1.87 -29.00
N ARG A 236 9.37 3.18 -28.95
CA ARG A 236 10.41 4.22 -29.06
C ARG A 236 11.35 4.21 -27.84
N ILE A 237 10.81 4.08 -26.63
CA ILE A 237 11.59 4.05 -25.38
C ILE A 237 12.43 2.76 -25.30
N ALA A 238 11.87 1.63 -25.72
CA ALA A 238 12.52 0.32 -25.65
C ALA A 238 13.45 0.02 -26.83
N ARG A 239 13.84 1.01 -27.64
CA ARG A 239 14.66 0.79 -28.85
C ARG A 239 15.97 0.10 -28.50
N GLY A 240 16.18 -1.10 -29.05
CA GLY A 240 17.36 -1.94 -28.78
C GLY A 240 17.35 -2.67 -27.44
N GLY A 241 16.25 -2.57 -26.67
CA GLY A 241 16.08 -3.18 -25.36
C GLY A 241 14.83 -4.06 -25.29
N SER A 242 14.28 -4.17 -24.08
CA SER A 242 13.20 -5.11 -23.76
C SER A 242 12.02 -4.43 -23.06
N VAL A 243 10.85 -5.05 -23.16
CA VAL A 243 9.63 -4.59 -22.46
C VAL A 243 9.12 -5.68 -21.51
N LEU A 244 8.94 -5.30 -20.25
CA LEU A 244 8.40 -6.15 -19.19
C LEU A 244 6.99 -5.65 -18.82
N VAL A 245 5.95 -6.34 -19.24
CA VAL A 245 4.56 -5.90 -19.05
C VAL A 245 3.91 -6.61 -17.89
N THR A 246 3.25 -5.85 -17.02
CA THR A 246 2.29 -6.38 -16.05
C THR A 246 0.95 -5.65 -16.17
N THR A 247 -0.15 -6.34 -15.89
CA THR A 247 -1.49 -5.77 -15.86
C THR A 247 -2.13 -5.94 -14.49
N SER A 248 -3.11 -5.10 -14.14
CA SER A 248 -3.94 -5.30 -12.96
C SER A 248 -5.03 -6.34 -13.26
N ARG A 249 -5.52 -7.06 -12.24
CA ARG A 249 -6.73 -7.91 -12.34
C ARG A 249 -7.96 -7.16 -12.90
N ARG A 250 -7.97 -5.84 -12.79
CA ARG A 250 -9.05 -4.95 -13.26
C ARG A 250 -8.90 -4.54 -14.72
N THR A 251 -7.82 -4.92 -15.40
CA THR A 251 -7.60 -4.61 -16.83
C THR A 251 -8.49 -5.53 -17.69
N PRO A 252 -9.30 -5.00 -18.63
CA PRO A 252 -10.15 -5.83 -19.47
C PRO A 252 -9.33 -6.84 -20.31
N ARG A 253 -9.70 -8.12 -20.31
CA ARG A 253 -8.97 -9.19 -21.03
C ARG A 253 -8.79 -8.90 -22.54
N THR A 254 -9.76 -8.24 -23.17
CA THR A 254 -9.68 -7.83 -24.58
C THR A 254 -8.59 -6.80 -24.81
N LEU A 255 -8.39 -5.87 -23.86
CA LEU A 255 -7.29 -4.93 -23.87
C LEU A 255 -5.95 -5.64 -23.66
N VAL A 256 -5.86 -6.52 -22.66
CA VAL A 256 -4.64 -7.29 -22.38
C VAL A 256 -4.14 -7.98 -23.64
N ARG A 257 -5.03 -8.70 -24.34
CA ARG A 257 -4.73 -9.36 -25.63
C ARG A 257 -4.30 -8.38 -26.71
N SER A 258 -4.96 -7.22 -26.82
CA SER A 258 -4.65 -6.21 -27.83
C SER A 258 -3.29 -5.55 -27.58
N ILE A 259 -2.94 -5.26 -26.33
CA ILE A 259 -1.63 -4.71 -25.96
C ILE A 259 -0.53 -5.72 -26.25
N LYS A 260 -0.71 -6.98 -25.80
CA LYS A 260 0.26 -8.05 -26.05
C LYS A 260 0.56 -8.19 -27.54
N LYS A 261 -0.47 -8.39 -28.37
CA LYS A 261 -0.32 -8.53 -29.83
C LYS A 261 0.41 -7.35 -30.46
N LYS A 262 -0.01 -6.12 -30.14
CA LYS A 262 0.59 -4.91 -30.72
C LYS A 262 2.03 -4.66 -30.28
N LEU A 263 2.38 -5.05 -29.05
CA LEU A 263 3.77 -4.99 -28.59
C LEU A 263 4.62 -6.05 -29.29
N GLU A 264 4.15 -7.29 -29.43
CA GLU A 264 4.84 -8.34 -30.19
C GLU A 264 5.12 -7.89 -31.63
N GLU A 265 4.13 -7.27 -32.30
CA GLU A 265 4.29 -6.68 -33.64
C GLU A 265 5.30 -5.53 -33.68
N ARG A 266 5.43 -4.76 -32.59
CA ARG A 266 6.25 -3.54 -32.56
C ARG A 266 7.72 -3.78 -32.17
N ILE A 267 7.98 -4.70 -31.24
CA ILE A 267 9.33 -4.92 -30.68
C ILE A 267 9.84 -6.35 -30.84
N GLY A 268 9.02 -7.25 -31.38
CA GLY A 268 9.32 -8.69 -31.47
C GLY A 268 8.97 -9.44 -30.18
N ALA A 269 8.54 -10.70 -30.32
CA ALA A 269 8.17 -11.55 -29.19
C ALA A 269 9.35 -11.84 -28.25
N ASP A 270 10.58 -11.95 -28.78
CA ASP A 270 11.78 -12.24 -28.00
C ASP A 270 12.14 -11.10 -27.04
N SER A 271 11.84 -9.85 -27.41
CA SER A 271 12.08 -8.65 -26.58
C SER A 271 10.93 -8.34 -25.60
N LEU A 272 9.86 -9.14 -25.59
CA LEU A 272 8.68 -8.94 -24.75
C LEU A 272 8.53 -10.03 -23.68
N LEU A 273 8.44 -9.64 -22.42
CA LEU A 273 7.98 -10.52 -21.34
C LEU A 273 6.66 -9.97 -20.79
N PHE A 274 5.62 -10.78 -20.78
CA PHE A 274 4.26 -10.33 -20.49
C PHE A 274 3.62 -11.19 -19.40
N ILE A 275 3.15 -10.56 -18.33
CA ILE A 275 2.43 -11.22 -17.24
C ILE A 275 1.04 -10.62 -17.08
N ASP A 276 0.03 -11.46 -17.23
CA ASP A 276 -1.34 -11.09 -16.93
C ASP A 276 -1.54 -11.14 -15.41
N GLY A 277 -1.90 -10.00 -14.79
CA GLY A 277 -2.13 -9.93 -13.35
C GLY A 277 -3.35 -10.71 -12.86
N SER A 278 -4.11 -11.37 -13.75
CA SER A 278 -5.13 -12.35 -13.38
C SER A 278 -4.60 -13.78 -13.17
N GLY A 279 -3.30 -14.05 -13.39
CA GLY A 279 -2.69 -15.40 -13.35
C GLY A 279 -1.60 -15.64 -12.27
N GLU A 280 -0.90 -16.76 -12.44
CA GLU A 280 0.01 -17.46 -11.50
C GLU A 280 1.23 -16.66 -10.98
N GLY A 281 1.65 -15.58 -11.64
CA GLY A 281 2.78 -14.73 -11.21
C GLY A 281 2.50 -13.80 -10.02
N SER A 282 1.33 -13.93 -9.39
CA SER A 282 0.80 -13.08 -8.31
C SER A 282 1.15 -13.59 -6.91
N SER A 283 2.35 -14.14 -6.72
CA SER A 283 2.77 -14.64 -5.41
C SER A 283 2.73 -13.54 -4.34
N GLN A 284 2.31 -13.89 -3.12
CA GLN A 284 2.42 -13.00 -1.96
C GLN A 284 3.84 -12.91 -1.43
N ASP A 285 4.68 -13.92 -1.72
CA ASP A 285 6.10 -13.84 -1.43
C ASP A 285 6.78 -12.91 -2.45
N PRO A 286 7.41 -11.81 -2.01
CA PRO A 286 8.08 -10.87 -2.90
C PRO A 286 9.14 -11.52 -3.80
N ALA A 287 9.82 -12.57 -3.35
CA ALA A 287 10.89 -13.23 -4.14
C ALA A 287 10.34 -13.99 -5.35
N THR A 288 9.09 -14.44 -5.27
CA THR A 288 8.40 -15.18 -6.32
C THR A 288 7.39 -14.32 -7.08
N ASN A 289 7.25 -13.04 -6.70
CA ASN A 289 6.38 -12.09 -7.39
C ASN A 289 7.09 -11.45 -8.59
N ASP A 290 6.63 -11.77 -9.79
CA ASP A 290 7.31 -11.32 -11.01
C ASP A 290 7.19 -9.81 -11.25
N TYR A 291 6.12 -9.16 -10.78
CA TYR A 291 6.04 -7.69 -10.84
C TYR A 291 7.17 -7.04 -10.04
N HIS A 292 7.52 -7.57 -8.86
CA HIS A 292 8.63 -7.06 -8.07
C HIS A 292 9.98 -7.29 -8.76
N LYS A 293 10.16 -8.44 -9.44
CA LYS A 293 11.34 -8.68 -10.28
C LYS A 293 11.43 -7.67 -11.43
N PHE A 294 10.32 -7.40 -12.12
CA PHE A 294 10.30 -6.41 -13.20
C PHE A 294 10.63 -5.02 -12.68
N LEU A 295 10.07 -4.64 -11.53
CA LEU A 295 10.33 -3.35 -10.87
C LEU A 295 11.80 -3.21 -10.45
N ALA A 296 12.42 -4.30 -9.98
CA ALA A 296 13.80 -4.32 -9.52
C ALA A 296 14.84 -4.28 -10.65
N THR A 297 14.51 -4.84 -11.81
CA THR A 297 15.43 -5.06 -12.94
C THR A 297 15.27 -4.07 -14.10
N SER A 298 14.25 -3.21 -14.06
CA SER A 298 14.00 -2.19 -15.09
C SER A 298 14.71 -0.88 -14.81
N SER A 299 15.16 -0.19 -15.87
CA SER A 299 15.75 1.16 -15.78
C SER A 299 14.78 2.27 -16.15
N VAL A 300 13.68 1.93 -16.83
CA VAL A 300 12.61 2.87 -17.20
C VAL A 300 11.26 2.23 -16.88
N ALA A 301 10.29 3.04 -16.45
CA ALA A 301 8.92 2.62 -16.27
C ALA A 301 7.94 3.48 -17.08
N VAL A 302 6.93 2.83 -17.63
CA VAL A 302 5.72 3.43 -18.21
C VAL A 302 4.53 2.91 -17.42
N VAL A 303 3.81 3.79 -16.74
CA VAL A 303 2.71 3.43 -15.85
C VAL A 303 1.44 4.13 -16.30
N THR A 304 0.28 3.48 -16.22
CA THR A 304 -0.98 4.15 -16.52
C THR A 304 -1.43 5.06 -15.37
N SER A 305 -2.03 6.20 -15.70
CA SER A 305 -2.38 7.27 -14.74
C SER A 305 -3.46 6.91 -13.72
N ASP A 306 -4.14 5.77 -13.87
CA ASP A 306 -5.21 5.31 -12.99
C ASP A 306 -4.71 4.59 -11.71
N SER A 307 -3.41 4.33 -11.59
CA SER A 307 -2.84 3.54 -10.49
C SER A 307 -1.82 4.34 -9.67
N SER A 308 -2.30 4.99 -8.60
CA SER A 308 -1.39 5.71 -7.68
C SER A 308 -0.35 4.79 -7.05
N ASN A 309 -0.70 3.53 -6.74
CA ASN A 309 0.22 2.54 -6.19
C ASN A 309 1.37 2.20 -7.16
N MET A 310 1.05 1.83 -8.41
CA MET A 310 2.09 1.45 -9.38
C MET A 310 3.00 2.64 -9.73
N ILE A 311 2.45 3.84 -9.79
CA ILE A 311 3.24 5.06 -9.97
C ILE A 311 4.16 5.26 -8.75
N SER A 312 3.64 5.10 -7.53
CA SER A 312 4.42 5.23 -6.29
C SER A 312 5.54 4.19 -6.20
N GLU A 313 5.27 2.94 -6.58
CA GLU A 313 6.27 1.87 -6.63
C GLU A 313 7.36 2.16 -7.68
N ALA A 314 6.98 2.63 -8.87
CA ALA A 314 7.94 2.99 -9.92
C ALA A 314 8.85 4.16 -9.54
N ILE A 315 8.31 5.23 -8.93
CA ILE A 315 9.13 6.37 -8.50
C ILE A 315 10.05 5.99 -7.33
N SER A 316 9.63 5.08 -6.45
CA SER A 316 10.39 4.63 -5.28
C SER A 316 11.46 3.59 -5.61
N SER A 317 11.42 2.93 -6.78
CA SER A 317 12.46 1.97 -7.17
C SER A 317 13.78 2.68 -7.50
N PRO A 318 14.90 2.35 -6.81
CA PRO A 318 16.21 2.97 -7.07
C PRO A 318 16.76 2.67 -8.48
N GLY A 319 16.44 1.52 -9.05
CA GLY A 319 16.92 1.12 -10.38
C GLY A 319 16.22 1.84 -11.53
N ILE A 320 15.04 2.43 -11.29
CA ILE A 320 14.28 3.13 -12.33
C ILE A 320 14.71 4.59 -12.35
N GLU A 321 15.34 5.00 -13.45
CA GLU A 321 15.85 6.35 -13.67
C GLU A 321 14.77 7.29 -14.22
N ARG A 322 13.78 6.74 -14.93
CA ARG A 322 12.75 7.51 -15.64
C ARG A 322 11.39 6.84 -15.48
N VAL A 323 10.36 7.63 -15.15
CA VAL A 323 8.98 7.17 -14.97
C VAL A 323 8.04 8.00 -15.83
N TYR A 324 7.47 7.38 -16.84
CA TYR A 324 6.46 7.99 -17.70
C TYR A 324 5.06 7.59 -17.26
N VAL A 325 4.15 8.56 -17.26
CA VAL A 325 2.72 8.35 -16.96
C VAL A 325 1.90 8.54 -18.23
N PHE A 326 1.05 7.55 -18.57
CA PHE A 326 0.19 7.63 -19.74
C PHE A 326 -1.30 7.46 -19.38
N GLU A 327 -2.13 8.35 -19.91
CA GLU A 327 -3.59 8.29 -19.73
C GLU A 327 -4.24 7.32 -20.73
N LEU A 328 -4.06 6.03 -20.50
CA LEU A 328 -4.73 4.98 -21.26
C LEU A 328 -6.24 4.97 -20.98
N PHE A 329 -6.62 5.19 -19.71
CA PHE A 329 -8.00 5.30 -19.25
C PHE A 329 -8.28 6.73 -18.79
N PRO A 330 -9.45 7.32 -19.11
CA PRO A 330 -9.82 8.64 -18.63
C PRO A 330 -9.77 8.71 -17.10
N VAL A 331 -8.95 9.61 -16.58
CA VAL A 331 -8.86 9.87 -15.15
C VAL A 331 -9.92 10.89 -14.79
N ARG A 332 -11.01 10.43 -14.16
CA ARG A 332 -12.08 11.32 -13.64
C ARG A 332 -11.90 11.69 -12.17
N SER A 333 -10.91 11.11 -11.50
CA SER A 333 -10.63 11.38 -10.10
C SER A 333 -9.77 12.63 -9.97
N GLU A 334 -10.35 13.71 -9.43
CA GLU A 334 -9.63 14.95 -9.09
C GLU A 334 -8.36 14.65 -8.27
N ARG A 335 -8.44 13.70 -7.34
CA ARG A 335 -7.31 13.29 -6.50
C ARG A 335 -6.18 12.66 -7.29
N LEU A 336 -6.50 11.79 -8.26
CA LEU A 336 -5.47 11.17 -9.09
C LEU A 336 -4.83 12.18 -10.04
N MET A 337 -5.63 13.12 -10.58
CA MET A 337 -5.08 14.22 -11.39
C MET A 337 -4.13 15.10 -10.56
N GLN A 338 -4.52 15.49 -9.35
CA GLN A 338 -3.66 16.26 -8.43
C GLN A 338 -2.39 15.50 -8.05
N PHE A 339 -2.49 14.19 -7.84
CA PHE A 339 -1.33 13.34 -7.58
C PHE A 339 -0.33 13.36 -8.75
N VAL A 340 -0.80 13.08 -9.97
CA VAL A 340 0.07 13.08 -11.16
C VAL A 340 0.65 14.46 -11.41
N ASN A 341 -0.15 15.52 -11.32
CA ASN A 341 0.32 16.89 -11.51
C ASN A 341 1.42 17.25 -10.50
N SER A 342 1.23 16.92 -9.21
CA SER A 342 2.26 17.17 -8.19
C SER A 342 3.55 16.40 -8.47
N LEU A 343 3.48 15.18 -9.01
CA LEU A 343 4.66 14.43 -9.40
C LEU A 343 5.38 15.02 -10.63
N VAL A 344 4.63 15.55 -11.59
CA VAL A 344 5.19 16.26 -12.75
C VAL A 344 5.88 17.55 -12.30
N GLU A 345 5.23 18.36 -11.48
CA GLU A 345 5.80 19.59 -10.90
C GLU A 345 7.10 19.31 -10.13
N LYS A 346 7.11 18.23 -9.33
CA LYS A 346 8.29 17.77 -8.58
C LYS A 346 9.30 16.98 -9.43
N ARG A 347 9.04 16.81 -10.73
CA ARG A 347 9.88 16.10 -11.72
C ARG A 347 10.14 14.61 -11.42
N TYR A 348 9.27 13.98 -10.62
CA TYR A 348 9.35 12.54 -10.38
C TYR A 348 8.85 11.71 -11.56
N VAL A 349 7.98 12.28 -12.38
CA VAL A 349 7.43 11.63 -13.57
C VAL A 349 7.34 12.64 -14.73
N ASN A 350 7.37 12.13 -15.95
CA ASN A 350 6.94 12.87 -17.13
C ASN A 350 5.64 12.28 -17.69
N LEU A 351 4.79 13.13 -18.26
CA LEU A 351 3.70 12.62 -19.08
C LEU A 351 4.29 12.01 -20.35
N LEU A 352 3.83 10.81 -20.71
CA LEU A 352 4.31 10.14 -21.92
C LEU A 352 3.75 10.88 -23.15
N PRO A 353 4.61 11.46 -24.01
CA PRO A 353 4.16 12.28 -25.13
C PRO A 353 3.43 11.45 -26.18
N GLY A 354 2.62 12.16 -26.97
CA GLY A 354 1.97 11.59 -28.15
C GLY A 354 2.95 11.17 -29.25
N LYS A 355 2.43 10.50 -30.28
CA LYS A 355 3.21 9.98 -31.43
C LYS A 355 4.10 11.06 -32.09
N ASP A 356 3.61 12.29 -32.16
CA ASP A 356 4.23 13.40 -32.90
C ASP A 356 4.99 14.37 -31.97
N GLU A 357 5.03 14.07 -30.67
CA GLU A 357 5.77 14.85 -29.69
C GLU A 357 7.13 14.18 -29.40
N GLU A 358 8.15 15.01 -29.19
CA GLU A 358 9.47 14.53 -28.81
C GLU A 358 9.41 13.83 -27.46
N LEU A 359 10.03 12.65 -27.38
CA LEU A 359 10.27 12.02 -26.09
C LEU A 359 11.26 12.90 -25.34
N CYS A 360 10.82 13.47 -24.22
CA CYS A 360 11.72 14.15 -23.29
C CYS A 360 12.60 13.08 -22.61
N ASN A 361 13.68 12.69 -23.31
CA ASN A 361 14.68 11.75 -22.81
C ASN A 361 15.63 12.42 -21.80
N ALA A 362 15.64 13.75 -21.75
CA ALA A 362 16.57 14.56 -20.97
C ALA A 362 16.06 14.90 -19.55
N TYR A 363 15.49 13.93 -18.84
CA TYR A 363 15.26 14.08 -17.41
C TYR A 363 15.72 12.86 -16.65
N ASP A 364 16.38 13.11 -15.53
CA ASP A 364 16.67 12.10 -14.53
C ASP A 364 15.71 12.32 -13.37
N LYS A 365 15.03 11.26 -12.96
CA LYS A 365 14.15 11.28 -11.78
C LYS A 365 15.00 11.64 -10.56
N PRO A 366 14.60 12.65 -9.75
CA PRO A 366 15.27 12.93 -8.48
C PRO A 366 15.28 11.69 -7.59
N ASN A 367 16.23 11.62 -6.65
CA ASN A 367 16.18 10.61 -5.59
C ASN A 367 14.86 10.76 -4.83
N SER A 368 13.97 9.78 -4.98
CA SER A 368 12.68 9.78 -4.32
C SER A 368 12.85 9.42 -2.84
N PRO A 369 12.14 10.10 -1.93
CA PRO A 369 12.18 9.74 -0.54
C PRO A 369 11.59 8.33 -0.35
N ASP A 370 12.26 7.51 0.45
CA ASP A 370 11.68 6.26 0.96
C ASP A 370 10.60 6.61 1.98
N GLU A 371 9.38 6.82 1.48
CA GLU A 371 8.22 7.19 2.29
C GLU A 371 7.89 6.13 3.34
N LEU A 372 8.13 4.84 3.06
CA LEU A 372 7.90 3.78 4.02
C LEU A 372 8.88 3.91 5.19
N GLN A 373 10.17 4.04 4.91
CA GLN A 373 11.20 4.22 5.94
C GLN A 373 10.96 5.49 6.77
N ARG A 374 10.62 6.60 6.13
CA ARG A 374 10.25 7.85 6.81
C ARG A 374 9.05 7.66 7.74
N CYS A 375 8.00 6.96 7.28
CA CYS A 375 6.84 6.65 8.11
C CYS A 375 7.21 5.77 9.32
N ILE A 376 8.08 4.77 9.15
CA ILE A 376 8.56 3.90 10.23
C ILE A 376 9.30 4.73 11.29
N GLU A 377 10.16 5.67 10.87
CA GLU A 377 10.91 6.55 11.78
C GLU A 377 10.02 7.48 12.59
N VAL A 378 8.98 8.06 11.96
CA VAL A 378 7.98 8.85 12.68
C VAL A 378 7.22 7.97 13.67
N CYS A 379 6.81 6.76 13.28
CA CYS A 379 6.13 5.83 14.19
C CYS A 379 7.01 5.48 15.40
N LYS A 380 8.29 5.19 15.18
CA LYS A 380 9.27 4.94 16.24
C LYS A 380 9.38 6.12 17.21
N THR A 381 9.51 7.34 16.68
CA THR A 381 9.58 8.57 17.51
C THR A 381 8.32 8.74 18.35
N ARG A 382 7.15 8.49 17.77
CA ARG A 382 5.84 8.57 18.45
C ARG A 382 5.68 7.49 19.53
N PHE A 383 6.25 6.30 19.31
CA PHE A 383 6.28 5.24 20.32
C PHE A 383 7.16 5.65 21.50
N GLU A 384 8.36 6.18 21.24
CA GLU A 384 9.28 6.68 22.27
C GLU A 384 8.64 7.79 23.12
N GLN A 385 7.95 8.76 22.48
CA GLN A 385 7.21 9.82 23.17
C GLN A 385 6.10 9.31 24.09
N ARG A 386 5.50 8.15 23.76
CA ARG A 386 4.47 7.50 24.59
C ARG A 386 5.03 6.49 25.58
N GLY A 387 6.34 6.44 25.75
CA GLY A 387 6.99 5.47 26.62
C GLY A 387 6.81 4.02 26.16
N ILE A 388 6.59 3.79 24.86
CA ILE A 388 6.48 2.47 24.26
C ILE A 388 7.89 2.03 23.85
N ARG A 389 8.40 0.98 24.49
CA ARG A 389 9.64 0.31 24.12
C ARG A 389 9.36 -0.75 23.06
N ILE A 390 9.89 -0.51 21.86
CA ILE A 390 10.24 -1.59 20.93
C ILE A 390 11.60 -2.09 21.42
N GLU A 391 11.73 -3.35 21.82
CA GLU A 391 12.98 -3.88 22.38
C GLU A 391 14.18 -3.61 21.43
N ARG A 392 15.02 -2.63 21.80
CA ARG A 392 16.36 -2.44 21.27
C ARG A 392 17.35 -2.84 22.35
N THR A 393 18.10 -3.91 22.12
CA THR A 393 19.42 -4.04 22.77
C THR A 393 20.45 -3.39 21.84
N LEU A 394 21.30 -2.57 22.44
CA LEU A 394 22.34 -1.69 21.90
C LEU A 394 23.04 -2.14 20.60
N HIS A 395 23.09 -1.28 19.58
CA HIS A 395 24.25 -0.44 19.22
C HIS A 395 23.99 0.34 17.91
N ALA A 396 24.60 1.52 17.82
CA ALA A 396 24.58 2.41 16.67
C ALA A 396 25.31 1.80 15.48
N GLY A 397 24.80 2.07 14.28
CA GLY A 397 25.47 1.76 13.01
C GLY A 397 25.26 0.33 12.54
N GLN A 398 24.24 0.13 11.70
CA GLN A 398 24.27 -0.79 10.55
C GLN A 398 22.93 -0.71 9.83
N TYR A 399 23.02 -0.47 8.51
CA TYR A 399 21.91 -0.42 7.57
C TYR A 399 21.06 -1.71 7.64
N ILE A 400 19.76 -1.55 7.45
CA ILE A 400 18.77 -2.63 7.47
C ILE A 400 18.69 -3.23 6.06
N LEU A 401 19.14 -4.49 5.88
CA LEU A 401 18.94 -5.33 4.69
C LEU A 401 17.74 -6.28 4.89
#